data_AF-A0AAD6BYW1-F1
#
_entry.id   AF-A0AAD6BYW1-F1
#
_cell.length_a   1.000
_cell.length_b   1.000
_cell.length_c   1.000
_cell.angle_alpha   90.00
_cell.angle_beta   90.00
_cell.angle_gamma   90.00
#
_symmetry.space_group_name_H-M   'P 1'
#
loop_
_entity.id
_entity.type
_entity.pdbx_description
1 polymer ?
#
loop_
_entity_poly.entity_id
_entity_poly.type
_entity_poly.pdbx_seq_one_letter_code
_entity_poly.pdbx_strand_id
1 'polypeptide(L)'
;MRLEYDVVRFTVIPDQGTQVWAQIPVDTIFEESSYQLESNSDAINIEINISLLNRALRSTFGASSSQLRLTKKDKIPLLALTILTTEWTEGNMALATDETTDPSHTTGPSAQNEVVGDRRARERETWITQEVPIKILHEDVVESLHEPHCPDPDVYIILPNLMQLKSISDRFTKLASSDSKGRQSGIVVADPAASTTGATALSTNTAPKLELSANMHGKLRLAIATDDLRIASVWSGLVNPPLDPAHITQDQASQLPSERMREAGDDDEAGWAKVRIDGKDWGRVLSVGRLSPKVVACELTCVIMNEPLKVSGLVANSTGFINETALVLYVYLPGSWNGEESCLTVSSFVSAFCNPQGIY
;
A
#
# COMPACT_ATOMS: atom_id res chain seq x y z
N MET A 1 -8.05 -6.52 -8.22
CA MET A 1 -7.89 -5.43 -9.21
C MET A 1 -9.06 -5.53 -10.18
N ARG A 2 -9.78 -4.43 -10.37
CA ARG A 2 -10.94 -4.34 -11.26
C ARG A 2 -10.62 -3.32 -12.35
N LEU A 3 -10.64 -3.79 -13.58
CA LEU A 3 -10.36 -3.02 -14.79
C LEU A 3 -11.68 -2.53 -15.38
N GLU A 4 -11.87 -1.22 -15.48
CA GLU A 4 -13.04 -0.58 -16.11
C GLU A 4 -12.57 0.36 -17.23
N TYR A 5 -13.51 0.97 -17.95
CA TYR A 5 -13.18 1.85 -19.07
C TYR A 5 -12.47 3.14 -18.63
N ASP A 6 -12.96 3.77 -17.56
CA ASP A 6 -12.43 5.08 -17.13
C ASP A 6 -11.50 4.98 -15.92
N VAL A 7 -11.64 3.94 -15.10
CA VAL A 7 -10.91 3.78 -13.84
C VAL A 7 -10.38 2.36 -13.64
N VAL A 8 -9.25 2.24 -12.96
CA VAL A 8 -8.73 0.98 -12.44
C VAL A 8 -8.82 1.00 -10.92
N ARG A 9 -9.50 -0.01 -10.36
CA ARG A 9 -9.65 -0.15 -8.90
C ARG A 9 -8.72 -1.22 -8.35
N PHE A 10 -8.02 -0.87 -7.27
CA PHE A 10 -7.20 -1.79 -6.49
C PHE A 10 -7.78 -1.95 -5.10
N THR A 11 -8.02 -3.19 -4.72
CA THR A 11 -8.49 -3.56 -3.38
C THR A 11 -7.47 -4.51 -2.78
N VAL A 12 -6.95 -4.17 -1.60
CA VAL A 12 -6.05 -5.00 -0.80
C VAL A 12 -6.65 -5.15 0.58
N ILE A 13 -7.07 -6.38 0.90
CA ILE A 13 -7.62 -6.73 2.21
C ILE A 13 -6.74 -7.85 2.77
N PRO A 14 -5.80 -7.53 3.69
CA PRO A 14 -4.99 -8.55 4.33
C PRO A 14 -5.78 -9.24 5.45
N ASP A 15 -5.33 -10.43 5.88
CA ASP A 15 -5.87 -11.13 7.05
C ASP A 15 -5.67 -10.35 8.36
N GLN A 16 -4.68 -9.46 8.41
CA GLN A 16 -4.42 -8.55 9.53
C GLN A 16 -3.78 -7.27 9.03
N GLY A 17 -4.17 -6.14 9.62
CA GLY A 17 -3.54 -4.84 9.38
C GLY A 17 -4.31 -3.96 8.39
N THR A 18 -3.57 -3.15 7.65
CA THR A 18 -4.12 -2.06 6.84
C THR A 18 -4.79 -2.54 5.56
N GLN A 19 -6.01 -2.07 5.33
CA GLN A 19 -6.73 -2.24 4.07
C GLN A 19 -6.45 -1.06 3.14
N VAL A 20 -6.51 -1.32 1.83
CA VAL A 20 -6.26 -0.31 0.80
C VAL A 20 -7.34 -0.39 -0.27
N TRP A 21 -7.93 0.75 -0.56
CA TRP A 21 -8.87 0.98 -1.64
C TRP A 21 -8.30 2.08 -2.52
N ALA A 22 -8.00 1.78 -3.77
CA ALA A 22 -7.48 2.75 -4.73
C ALA A 22 -8.38 2.79 -5.95
N GLN A 23 -8.69 3.99 -6.40
CA GLN A 23 -9.34 4.26 -7.68
C GLN A 23 -8.44 5.22 -8.45
N ILE A 24 -7.91 4.74 -9.58
CA ILE A 24 -6.97 5.50 -10.38
C ILE A 24 -7.57 5.63 -11.78
N PRO A 25 -7.74 6.85 -12.31
CA PRO A 25 -8.16 7.05 -13.69
C PRO A 25 -7.22 6.33 -14.66
N VAL A 26 -7.77 5.70 -15.69
CA VAL A 26 -7.01 4.95 -16.71
C VAL A 26 -5.93 5.83 -17.33
N ASP A 27 -6.26 7.09 -17.64
CA ASP A 27 -5.34 8.08 -18.24
C ASP A 27 -4.12 8.41 -17.38
N THR A 28 -4.17 8.09 -16.08
CA THR A 28 -3.02 8.28 -15.18
C THR A 28 -2.03 7.11 -15.23
N ILE A 29 -2.48 5.93 -15.68
CA ILE A 29 -1.66 4.70 -15.73
C ILE A 29 -1.26 4.36 -17.16
N PHE A 30 -2.18 4.54 -18.11
CA PHE A 30 -2.05 4.11 -19.50
C PHE A 30 -2.20 5.29 -20.45
N GLU A 31 -1.58 5.18 -21.62
CA GLU A 31 -1.81 6.12 -22.72
C GLU A 31 -3.21 5.88 -23.29
N GLU A 32 -3.96 6.96 -23.55
CA GLU A 32 -5.37 6.93 -23.99
C GLU A 32 -5.62 5.99 -25.18
N SER A 33 -4.69 5.92 -26.13
CA SER A 33 -4.80 5.08 -27.34
C SER A 33 -4.40 3.62 -27.14
N SER A 34 -3.81 3.28 -25.98
CA SER A 34 -3.22 1.97 -25.70
C SER A 34 -4.11 1.07 -24.83
N TYR A 35 -5.07 1.64 -24.12
CA TYR A 35 -5.96 0.89 -23.23
C TYR A 35 -7.13 0.29 -24.02
N GLN A 36 -7.17 -1.03 -24.10
CA GLN A 36 -8.23 -1.78 -24.76
C GLN A 36 -8.83 -2.77 -23.77
N LEU A 37 -10.12 -2.62 -23.52
CA LEU A 37 -10.88 -3.46 -22.60
C LEU A 37 -12.07 -4.08 -23.32
N GLU A 38 -12.06 -5.40 -23.42
CA GLU A 38 -13.18 -6.18 -23.95
C GLU A 38 -13.73 -7.07 -22.83
N SER A 39 -14.90 -6.73 -22.30
CA SER A 39 -15.60 -7.49 -21.26
C SER A 39 -17.07 -7.65 -21.60
N ASN A 40 -17.69 -8.70 -21.07
CA ASN A 40 -19.14 -8.93 -21.16
C ASN A 40 -19.91 -8.30 -19.98
N SER A 41 -19.21 -7.72 -19.01
CA SER A 41 -19.77 -7.21 -17.74
C SER A 41 -19.19 -5.85 -17.37
N ASP A 42 -18.90 -5.00 -18.37
CA ASP A 42 -18.30 -3.64 -18.27
C ASP A 42 -16.96 -3.51 -17.52
N ALA A 43 -16.51 -4.58 -16.89
CA ALA A 43 -15.32 -4.66 -16.07
C ALA A 43 -14.67 -6.04 -16.14
N ILE A 44 -13.36 -6.12 -15.91
CA ILE A 44 -12.65 -7.39 -15.73
C ILE A 44 -12.09 -7.44 -14.31
N ASN A 45 -12.57 -8.40 -13.54
CA ASN A 45 -12.17 -8.61 -12.16
C ASN A 45 -11.08 -9.67 -12.06
N ILE A 46 -9.91 -9.29 -11.56
CA ILE A 46 -8.77 -10.19 -11.39
C ILE A 46 -8.19 -10.14 -9.98
N GLU A 47 -7.88 -11.32 -9.45
CA GLU A 47 -7.03 -11.51 -8.28
C GLU A 47 -5.61 -11.78 -8.74
N ILE A 48 -4.65 -11.05 -8.18
CA ILE A 48 -3.24 -11.17 -8.54
C ILE A 48 -2.38 -11.16 -7.28
N ASN A 49 -1.35 -12.00 -7.26
CA ASN A 49 -0.38 -11.97 -6.18
C ASN A 49 0.43 -10.66 -6.25
N ILE A 50 0.24 -9.80 -5.25
CA ILE A 50 0.88 -8.49 -5.20
C ILE A 50 2.42 -8.55 -5.20
N SER A 51 3.01 -9.62 -4.64
CA SER A 51 4.47 -9.77 -4.62
C SER A 51 5.03 -10.11 -6.00
N LEU A 52 4.32 -10.93 -6.78
CA LEU A 52 4.67 -11.23 -8.16
C LEU A 52 4.48 -10.00 -9.06
N LEU A 53 3.33 -9.33 -8.93
CA LEU A 53 3.06 -8.10 -9.67
C LEU A 53 4.11 -7.03 -9.37
N ASN A 54 4.42 -6.78 -8.10
CA ASN A 54 5.42 -5.80 -7.70
C ASN A 54 6.83 -6.17 -8.21
N ARG A 55 7.21 -7.46 -8.17
CA ARG A 55 8.48 -7.90 -8.78
C ARG A 55 8.53 -7.61 -10.27
N ALA A 56 7.43 -7.87 -10.98
CA ALA A 56 7.32 -7.59 -12.41
C ALA A 56 7.36 -6.08 -12.70
N LEU A 57 6.60 -5.27 -11.98
CA LEU A 57 6.61 -3.81 -12.12
C LEU A 57 7.98 -3.19 -11.79
N ARG A 58 8.73 -3.70 -10.81
CA ARG A 58 10.07 -3.18 -10.53
C ARG A 58 11.04 -3.33 -11.70
N SER A 59 10.81 -4.29 -12.59
CA SER A 59 11.65 -4.48 -13.78
C SER A 59 11.31 -3.53 -14.93
N THR A 60 10.22 -2.77 -14.85
CA THR A 60 9.93 -1.69 -15.81
C THR A 60 10.70 -0.42 -15.48
N PHE A 61 11.36 -0.34 -14.33
CA PHE A 61 12.11 0.84 -13.94
C PHE A 61 13.29 1.07 -14.90
N GLY A 62 13.29 2.22 -15.57
CA GLY A 62 14.27 2.55 -16.61
C GLY A 62 13.99 1.89 -17.98
N ALA A 63 12.87 1.19 -18.13
CA ALA A 63 12.42 0.69 -19.42
C ALA A 63 11.84 1.80 -20.28
N SER A 64 12.01 1.66 -21.59
CA SER A 64 11.55 2.63 -22.60
C SER A 64 10.05 2.48 -22.88
N SER A 65 9.52 1.26 -22.77
CA SER A 65 8.09 0.98 -22.87
C SER A 65 7.72 -0.28 -22.09
N SER A 66 6.49 -0.36 -21.61
CA SER A 66 5.94 -1.56 -20.96
C SER A 66 4.48 -1.76 -21.36
N GLN A 67 4.10 -3.00 -21.65
CA GLN A 67 2.75 -3.39 -22.04
C GLN A 67 2.23 -4.47 -21.11
N LEU A 68 0.99 -4.31 -20.66
CA LEU A 68 0.28 -5.30 -19.85
C LEU A 68 -0.80 -5.97 -20.68
N ARG A 69 -0.82 -7.31 -20.71
CA ARG A 69 -1.80 -8.10 -21.49
C ARG A 69 -2.35 -9.26 -20.69
N LEU A 70 -3.66 -9.42 -20.74
CA LEU A 70 -4.30 -10.65 -20.28
C LEU A 70 -4.10 -11.74 -21.34
N THR A 71 -3.50 -12.85 -20.94
CA THR A 71 -3.23 -14.00 -21.81
C THR A 71 -3.72 -15.29 -21.17
N LYS A 72 -3.81 -16.37 -21.95
CA LYS A 72 -4.18 -17.69 -21.47
C LYS A 72 -3.22 -18.71 -22.06
N LYS A 73 -2.54 -19.47 -21.20
CA LYS A 73 -1.57 -20.50 -21.57
C LYS A 73 -1.88 -21.77 -20.79
N ASP A 74 -1.99 -22.90 -21.47
CA ASP A 74 -2.31 -24.19 -20.83
C ASP A 74 -3.54 -24.14 -19.91
N LYS A 75 -4.57 -23.38 -20.31
CA LYS A 75 -5.81 -23.09 -19.55
C LYS A 75 -5.64 -22.22 -18.29
N ILE A 76 -4.44 -21.75 -18.01
CA ILE A 76 -4.14 -20.84 -16.91
C ILE A 76 -4.24 -19.39 -17.43
N PRO A 77 -5.06 -18.52 -16.81
CA PRO A 77 -5.06 -17.10 -17.14
C PRO A 77 -3.82 -16.44 -16.53
N LEU A 78 -3.15 -15.62 -17.34
CA LEU A 78 -1.90 -14.95 -17.01
C LEU A 78 -2.02 -13.47 -17.30
N LEU A 79 -1.32 -12.67 -16.50
CA LEU A 79 -1.03 -11.27 -16.78
C LEU A 79 0.40 -11.20 -17.31
N ALA A 80 0.55 -10.99 -18.62
CA ALA A 80 1.84 -10.84 -19.27
C ALA A 80 2.27 -9.37 -19.27
N LEU A 81 3.40 -9.09 -18.61
CA LEU A 81 4.08 -7.80 -18.66
C LEU A 81 5.26 -7.90 -19.62
N THR A 82 5.15 -7.25 -20.78
CA THR A 82 6.22 -7.15 -21.76
C THR A 82 6.92 -5.81 -21.63
N ILE A 83 8.24 -5.83 -21.55
CA ILE A 83 9.08 -4.68 -21.22
C ILE A 83 10.11 -4.52 -22.33
N LEU A 84 10.23 -3.32 -22.87
CA LEU A 84 11.26 -2.93 -23.81
C LEU A 84 12.31 -2.09 -23.08
N THR A 85 13.52 -2.63 -22.96
CA THR A 85 14.68 -1.92 -22.40
C THR A 85 15.66 -1.61 -23.52
N THR A 86 16.04 -0.34 -23.68
CA THR A 86 17.14 0.07 -24.58
C THR A 86 18.41 0.24 -23.77
N GLU A 87 19.43 -0.57 -24.05
CA GLU A 87 20.75 -0.43 -23.43
C GLU A 87 21.75 0.11 -24.46
N TRP A 88 22.42 1.20 -24.12
CA TRP A 88 23.53 1.73 -24.91
C TRP A 88 24.81 1.00 -24.51
N THR A 89 25.27 0.07 -25.35
CA THR A 89 26.55 -0.59 -25.09
C THR A 89 27.66 0.16 -25.84
N GLU A 90 28.55 0.83 -25.11
CA GLU A 90 29.82 1.31 -25.69
C GLU A 90 30.63 0.07 -26.11
N GLY A 91 30.98 0.02 -27.40
CA GLY A 91 31.48 -1.20 -28.05
C GLY A 91 32.82 -1.68 -27.47
N ASN A 92 32.77 -2.65 -26.56
CA ASN A 92 33.96 -3.39 -26.14
C ASN A 92 33.70 -4.90 -25.94
N MET A 93 32.94 -5.52 -26.85
CA MET A 93 32.85 -6.98 -26.93
C MET A 93 33.88 -7.50 -27.95
N ALA A 94 35.12 -7.66 -27.50
CA ALA A 94 36.14 -8.42 -28.22
C ALA A 94 35.80 -9.92 -28.11
N LEU A 95 35.19 -10.49 -29.14
CA LEU A 95 35.08 -11.94 -29.28
C LEU A 95 36.42 -12.45 -29.86
N ALA A 96 37.36 -12.74 -28.98
CA ALA A 96 38.54 -13.53 -29.30
C ALA A 96 38.15 -15.01 -29.27
N THR A 97 37.98 -15.63 -30.44
CA THR A 97 38.15 -17.08 -30.58
C THR A 97 39.47 -17.32 -31.28
N ASP A 98 40.41 -17.77 -30.46
CA ASP A 98 41.77 -18.16 -30.77
C ASP A 98 41.74 -19.44 -31.65
N GLU A 99 42.00 -19.31 -32.97
CA GLU A 99 42.35 -20.46 -33.79
C GLU A 99 43.85 -20.65 -33.75
N THR A 100 44.27 -21.65 -32.98
CA THR A 100 45.62 -22.17 -32.92
C THR A 100 46.08 -22.74 -34.27
N THR A 101 46.97 -22.00 -34.91
CA THR A 101 48.24 -22.45 -35.52
C THR A 101 48.24 -23.67 -36.47
N ASP A 102 48.53 -23.42 -37.75
CA ASP A 102 49.53 -24.21 -38.49
C ASP A 102 50.23 -23.36 -39.59
N PRO A 103 51.56 -23.43 -39.79
CA PRO A 103 52.29 -22.51 -40.66
C PRO A 103 52.66 -23.16 -42.01
N SER A 104 52.24 -22.56 -43.12
CA SER A 104 52.93 -22.78 -44.40
C SER A 104 52.90 -21.56 -45.32
N HIS A 105 54.11 -21.04 -45.55
CA HIS A 105 54.58 -20.15 -46.61
C HIS A 105 53.62 -19.88 -47.79
N THR A 106 53.37 -18.61 -48.11
CA THR A 106 53.83 -17.98 -49.37
C THR A 106 53.78 -16.46 -49.25
N THR A 107 54.81 -15.83 -49.82
CA THR A 107 55.06 -14.39 -49.93
C THR A 107 54.13 -13.72 -50.96
N GLY A 108 53.46 -12.63 -50.57
CA GLY A 108 52.72 -11.72 -51.47
C GLY A 108 52.56 -10.33 -50.83
N PRO A 109 52.57 -9.23 -51.61
CA PRO A 109 52.78 -7.88 -51.08
C PRO A 109 51.50 -7.28 -50.49
N SER A 110 51.66 -6.66 -49.32
CA SER A 110 50.95 -5.48 -48.80
C SER A 110 49.56 -5.17 -49.38
N ALA A 111 48.52 -5.64 -48.69
CA ALA A 111 47.24 -4.95 -48.59
C ALA A 111 47.02 -4.58 -47.13
N GLN A 112 47.23 -3.30 -46.80
CA GLN A 112 46.73 -2.71 -45.57
C GLN A 112 45.20 -2.70 -45.65
N ASN A 113 44.56 -3.82 -45.31
CA ASN A 113 43.16 -3.79 -44.96
C ASN A 113 43.08 -3.15 -43.57
N GLU A 114 43.03 -1.83 -43.53
CA GLU A 114 42.37 -1.11 -42.45
C GLU A 114 40.92 -1.62 -42.42
N VAL A 115 40.67 -2.66 -41.62
CA VAL A 115 39.32 -2.95 -41.16
C VAL A 115 38.98 -1.80 -40.22
N VAL A 116 38.50 -0.70 -40.79
CA VAL A 116 37.70 0.30 -40.08
C VAL A 116 36.41 -0.43 -39.69
N GLY A 117 36.52 -1.27 -38.66
CA GLY A 117 35.39 -1.78 -37.94
C GLY A 117 34.71 -0.55 -37.38
N ASP A 118 33.55 -0.20 -37.95
CA ASP A 118 32.69 0.88 -37.54
C ASP A 118 32.35 0.62 -36.05
N ARG A 119 33.19 1.13 -35.13
CA ARG A 119 33.04 1.04 -33.67
C ARG A 119 31.93 1.97 -33.20
N ARG A 120 30.81 1.97 -33.92
CA ARG A 120 29.62 2.69 -33.52
C ARG A 120 29.02 1.90 -32.36
N ALA A 121 28.86 2.59 -31.24
CA ALA A 121 28.04 2.11 -30.14
C ALA A 121 26.72 1.57 -30.71
N ARG A 122 26.40 0.33 -30.38
CA ARG A 122 25.15 -0.29 -30.80
C ARG A 122 24.16 -0.11 -29.66
N GLU A 123 23.09 0.59 -29.96
CA GLU A 123 21.87 0.53 -29.16
C GLU A 123 21.31 -0.89 -29.27
N ARG A 124 21.16 -1.56 -28.13
CA ARG A 124 20.59 -2.91 -28.07
C ARG A 124 19.23 -2.83 -27.40
N GLU A 125 18.21 -3.17 -28.15
CA GLU A 125 16.86 -3.38 -27.62
C GLU A 125 16.73 -4.80 -27.07
N THR A 126 16.21 -4.94 -25.86
CA THR A 126 15.89 -6.22 -25.24
C THR A 126 14.43 -6.24 -24.82
N TRP A 127 13.72 -7.29 -25.22
CA TRP A 127 12.33 -7.54 -24.85
C TRP A 127 12.25 -8.58 -23.73
N ILE A 128 11.70 -8.19 -22.59
CA ILE A 128 11.53 -9.06 -21.42
C ILE A 128 10.03 -9.28 -21.21
N THR A 129 9.56 -10.53 -21.26
CA THR A 129 8.16 -10.85 -20.94
C THR A 129 8.08 -11.63 -19.63
N GLN A 130 7.28 -11.14 -18.69
CA GLN A 130 7.02 -11.77 -17.41
C GLN A 130 5.55 -12.18 -17.33
N GLU A 131 5.32 -13.47 -17.18
CA GLU A 131 3.97 -14.04 -17.03
C GLU A 131 3.64 -14.17 -15.53
N VAL A 132 2.64 -13.45 -15.06
CA VAL A 132 2.15 -13.53 -13.67
C VAL A 132 0.82 -14.29 -13.66
N PRO A 133 0.70 -15.43 -12.96
CA PRO A 133 -0.58 -16.11 -12.80
C PRO A 133 -1.61 -15.23 -12.11
N ILE A 134 -2.83 -15.24 -12.64
CA ILE A 134 -3.98 -14.51 -12.08
C ILE A 134 -5.16 -15.45 -11.91
N LYS A 135 -6.16 -14.99 -11.18
CA LYS A 135 -7.46 -15.65 -11.08
C LYS A 135 -8.54 -14.67 -11.50
N ILE A 136 -9.40 -15.10 -12.42
CA ILE A 136 -10.56 -14.30 -12.82
C ILE A 136 -11.62 -14.47 -11.73
N LEU A 137 -12.15 -13.35 -11.24
CA LEU A 137 -13.19 -13.32 -10.22
C LEU A 137 -14.54 -13.09 -10.89
N HIS A 138 -15.57 -13.77 -10.38
CA HIS A 138 -16.95 -13.52 -10.78
C HIS A 138 -17.46 -12.22 -10.15
N GLU A 139 -18.44 -11.59 -10.78
CA GLU A 139 -19.01 -10.32 -10.34
C GLU A 139 -19.56 -10.39 -8.91
N ASP A 140 -20.36 -11.42 -8.58
CA ASP A 140 -20.93 -11.60 -7.23
C ASP A 140 -19.88 -11.58 -6.11
N VAL A 141 -18.67 -12.11 -6.37
CA VAL A 141 -17.60 -12.10 -5.37
C VAL A 141 -17.09 -10.67 -5.15
N VAL A 142 -17.00 -9.89 -6.23
CA VAL A 142 -16.52 -8.50 -6.17
C VAL A 142 -17.60 -7.55 -5.65
N GLU A 143 -18.86 -7.81 -5.95
CA GLU A 143 -19.99 -7.11 -5.32
C GLU A 143 -20.04 -7.33 -3.81
N SER A 144 -19.40 -8.36 -3.25
CA SER A 144 -19.27 -8.44 -1.78
C SER A 144 -18.15 -7.56 -1.23
N LEU A 145 -17.20 -7.14 -2.08
CA LEU A 145 -16.03 -6.34 -1.73
C LEU A 145 -16.32 -4.85 -1.92
N HIS A 146 -16.91 -4.23 -0.91
CA HIS A 146 -17.17 -2.79 -0.91
C HIS A 146 -16.19 -2.01 -0.04
N GLU A 147 -15.89 -0.79 -0.48
CA GLU A 147 -15.17 0.18 0.33
C GLU A 147 -15.90 0.37 1.67
N PRO A 148 -15.20 0.27 2.82
CA PRO A 148 -15.84 0.42 4.11
C PRO A 148 -16.44 1.82 4.23
N HIS A 149 -17.73 1.87 4.59
CA HIS A 149 -18.38 3.13 4.90
C HIS A 149 -17.68 3.80 6.08
N CYS A 150 -17.13 4.98 5.84
CA CYS A 150 -16.44 5.76 6.87
C CYS A 150 -17.45 6.73 7.52
N PRO A 151 -17.67 6.65 8.85
CA PRO A 151 -18.48 7.64 9.55
C PRO A 151 -17.82 9.03 9.52
N ASP A 152 -18.52 10.05 10.00
CA ASP A 152 -17.96 11.41 10.09
C ASP A 152 -16.74 11.43 11.02
N PRO A 153 -15.59 11.98 10.58
CA PRO A 153 -14.38 11.99 11.39
C PRO A 153 -14.44 13.02 12.52
N ASP A 154 -13.79 12.71 13.64
CA ASP A 154 -13.61 13.66 14.75
C ASP A 154 -12.60 14.74 14.39
N VAL A 155 -11.54 14.35 13.68
CA VAL A 155 -10.49 15.27 13.23
C VAL A 155 -10.07 14.91 11.83
N TYR A 156 -9.95 15.93 10.98
CA TYR A 156 -9.37 15.81 9.65
C TYR A 156 -8.24 16.84 9.51
N ILE A 157 -7.07 16.39 9.06
CA ILE A 157 -5.86 17.22 9.01
C ILE A 157 -4.99 16.85 7.82
N ILE A 158 -4.43 17.84 7.13
CA ILE A 158 -3.42 17.61 6.10
C ILE A 158 -2.12 17.23 6.79
N LEU A 159 -1.60 16.05 6.44
CA LEU A 159 -0.37 15.54 7.03
C LEU A 159 0.86 16.38 6.62
N PRO A 160 1.86 16.49 7.50
CA PRO A 160 3.15 17.07 7.15
C PRO A 160 3.90 16.16 6.15
N ASN A 161 5.11 16.56 5.75
CA ASN A 161 5.93 15.75 4.85
C ASN A 161 6.06 14.29 5.34
N LEU A 162 5.48 13.37 4.56
CA LEU A 162 5.38 11.96 4.94
C LEU A 162 6.75 11.27 5.06
N MET A 163 7.78 11.73 4.33
CA MET A 163 9.13 11.18 4.46
C MET A 163 9.75 11.54 5.82
N GLN A 164 9.52 12.77 6.29
CA GLN A 164 9.95 13.20 7.62
C GLN A 164 9.18 12.45 8.71
N LEU A 165 7.85 12.40 8.58
CA LEU A 165 6.97 11.66 9.50
C LEU A 165 7.36 10.18 9.58
N LYS A 166 7.67 9.56 8.43
CA LYS A 166 8.15 8.18 8.34
C LYS A 166 9.48 7.99 9.05
N SER A 167 10.45 8.87 8.80
CA SER A 167 11.77 8.81 9.44
C SER A 167 11.66 8.87 10.97
N ILE A 168 10.79 9.72 11.50
CA ILE A 168 10.52 9.81 12.94
C ILE A 168 9.81 8.55 13.45
N SER A 169 8.76 8.10 12.77
CA SER A 169 7.97 6.90 13.12
C SER A 169 8.81 5.63 13.17
N ASP A 170 9.68 5.44 12.16
CA ASP A 170 10.58 4.28 12.08
C ASP A 170 11.59 4.30 13.24
N ARG A 171 12.08 5.48 13.65
CA ARG A 171 12.97 5.61 14.83
C ARG A 171 12.24 5.29 16.12
N PHE A 172 11.03 5.79 16.32
CA PHE A 172 10.22 5.51 17.52
C PHE A 172 9.95 4.02 17.67
N THR A 173 9.55 3.37 16.58
CA THR A 173 9.31 1.93 16.52
C THR A 173 10.56 1.12 16.86
N LYS A 174 11.73 1.53 16.36
CA LYS A 174 13.01 0.88 16.68
C LYS A 174 13.37 1.01 18.16
N LEU A 175 13.23 2.21 18.73
CA LEU A 175 13.54 2.47 20.14
C LEU A 175 12.68 1.62 21.08
N ALA A 176 11.39 1.52 20.80
CA ALA A 176 10.48 0.70 21.60
C ALA A 176 10.71 -0.81 21.39
N SER A 177 11.15 -1.22 20.20
CA SER A 177 11.50 -2.62 19.92
C SER A 177 12.81 -3.06 20.59
N SER A 178 13.81 -2.18 20.73
CA SER A 178 15.05 -2.50 21.46
C SER A 178 14.82 -2.71 22.95
N ASP A 179 13.88 -1.96 23.53
CA ASP A 179 13.51 -2.06 24.94
C ASP A 179 12.97 -3.45 25.30
N SER A 180 12.06 -3.97 24.46
CA SER A 180 11.47 -5.30 24.64
C SER A 180 12.45 -6.48 24.49
N LYS A 181 13.55 -6.34 23.74
CA LYS A 181 14.56 -7.40 23.58
C LYS A 181 15.45 -7.59 24.81
N GLY A 182 15.56 -6.58 25.69
CA GLY A 182 16.33 -6.67 26.93
C GLY A 182 15.72 -7.60 27.98
N ARG A 183 14.43 -7.91 27.87
CA ARG A 183 13.67 -8.68 28.88
C ARG A 183 13.53 -10.17 28.59
N GLN A 184 14.06 -10.67 27.46
CA GLN A 184 13.99 -12.09 27.06
C GLN A 184 15.37 -12.78 27.02
N SER A 185 16.31 -12.33 27.86
CA SER A 185 17.53 -13.09 28.18
C SER A 185 17.45 -13.57 29.63
N GLY A 186 16.49 -14.46 29.88
CA GLY A 186 16.34 -15.19 31.13
C GLY A 186 16.35 -16.68 30.81
N ILE A 187 17.41 -17.36 31.22
CA ILE A 187 17.68 -18.79 31.05
C ILE A 187 16.44 -19.62 31.43
N VAL A 188 15.81 -20.28 30.46
CA VAL A 188 15.02 -21.48 30.70
C VAL A 188 15.92 -22.67 30.43
N VAL A 189 16.36 -23.32 31.51
CA VAL A 189 16.95 -24.66 31.46
C VAL A 189 15.88 -25.58 30.89
N ALA A 190 16.11 -26.11 29.69
CA ALA A 190 15.24 -27.12 29.10
C ALA A 190 15.51 -28.46 29.78
N ASP A 191 14.57 -28.91 30.61
CA ASP A 191 14.54 -30.25 31.18
C ASP A 191 13.96 -31.24 30.12
N PRO A 192 14.65 -32.31 29.72
CA PRO A 192 14.29 -33.08 28.52
C PRO A 192 13.36 -34.26 28.80
N ALA A 193 12.31 -34.09 29.61
CA ALA A 193 11.40 -35.19 29.93
C ALA A 193 9.98 -34.75 30.34
N ALA A 194 9.19 -34.22 29.40
CA ALA A 194 7.73 -34.31 29.45
C ALA A 194 7.11 -34.01 28.09
N SER A 195 6.61 -35.06 27.43
CA SER A 195 5.70 -34.95 26.30
C SER A 195 4.29 -34.58 26.77
N THR A 196 3.55 -33.96 25.83
CA THR A 196 2.09 -33.90 25.69
C THR A 196 1.28 -32.86 26.49
N THR A 197 0.48 -32.12 25.71
CA THR A 197 -0.68 -31.26 26.04
C THR A 197 -0.40 -29.96 26.79
N GLY A 198 -0.06 -28.92 26.04
CA GLY A 198 -0.16 -27.53 26.47
C GLY A 198 -0.75 -26.70 25.33
N ALA A 199 -1.94 -26.13 25.55
CA ALA A 199 -2.58 -25.21 24.63
C ALA A 199 -1.60 -24.11 24.20
N THR A 200 -1.47 -23.89 22.90
CA THR A 200 -0.78 -22.72 22.35
C THR A 200 -1.57 -21.49 22.74
N ALA A 201 -1.22 -20.91 23.91
CA ALA A 201 -1.63 -19.57 24.27
C ALA A 201 -1.25 -18.65 23.11
N LEU A 202 -2.27 -18.07 22.50
CA LEU A 202 -2.19 -17.08 21.44
C LEU A 202 -1.39 -15.89 22.00
N SER A 203 -0.07 -15.90 21.82
CA SER A 203 0.76 -14.75 22.14
C SER A 203 0.42 -13.67 21.13
N THR A 204 -0.57 -12.83 21.46
CA THR A 204 -0.71 -11.50 20.87
C THR A 204 0.63 -10.82 21.09
N ASN A 205 1.47 -10.75 20.05
CA ASN A 205 2.69 -9.96 20.09
C ASN A 205 2.27 -8.53 20.43
N THR A 206 2.35 -8.15 21.71
CA THR A 206 2.14 -6.79 22.20
C THR A 206 3.37 -5.98 21.84
N ALA A 207 3.65 -5.89 20.54
CA ALA A 207 4.62 -4.95 20.03
C ALA A 207 4.11 -3.54 20.37
N PRO A 208 5.00 -2.65 20.84
CA PRO A 208 4.60 -1.32 21.26
C PRO A 208 4.01 -0.55 20.06
N LYS A 209 2.73 -0.18 20.18
CA LYS A 209 1.98 0.59 19.18
C LYS A 209 2.29 2.07 19.31
N LEU A 210 2.43 2.76 18.18
CA LEU A 210 2.50 4.22 18.10
C LEU A 210 1.13 4.81 18.42
N GLU A 211 1.09 5.93 19.14
CA GLU A 211 -0.10 6.77 19.31
C GLU A 211 0.02 7.94 18.35
N LEU A 212 -0.89 8.03 17.39
CA LEU A 212 -1.09 9.23 16.57
C LEU A 212 -2.25 10.01 17.18
N SER A 213 -2.12 11.33 17.24
CA SER A 213 -3.18 12.20 17.75
C SER A 213 -3.23 13.48 16.94
N ALA A 214 -4.42 13.97 16.61
CA ALA A 214 -4.59 15.25 15.93
C ALA A 214 -5.67 16.09 16.62
N ASN A 215 -5.65 17.40 16.36
CA ASN A 215 -6.72 18.31 16.77
C ASN A 215 -7.25 19.15 15.59
N MET A 216 -8.35 19.85 15.83
CA MET A 216 -8.98 20.77 14.86
C MET A 216 -8.32 22.17 14.82
N HIS A 217 -7.14 22.32 15.41
CA HIS A 217 -6.35 23.56 15.49
C HIS A 217 -5.00 23.45 14.76
N GLY A 218 -4.86 22.46 13.87
CA GLY A 218 -3.67 22.30 13.04
C GLY A 218 -2.46 21.72 13.78
N LYS A 219 -2.68 20.94 14.84
CA LYS A 219 -1.61 20.19 15.52
C LYS A 219 -1.76 18.69 15.31
N LEU A 220 -0.63 18.03 15.10
CA LEU A 220 -0.49 16.58 15.00
C LEU A 220 0.58 16.14 16.00
N ARG A 221 0.36 15.02 16.68
CA ARG A 221 1.29 14.43 17.65
C ARG A 221 1.48 12.95 17.32
N LEU A 222 2.73 12.53 17.26
CA LEU A 222 3.11 11.13 17.21
C LEU A 222 3.86 10.80 18.50
N ALA A 223 3.40 9.80 19.24
CA ALA A 223 3.96 9.41 20.52
C ALA A 223 4.18 7.89 20.61
N ILE A 224 5.11 7.50 21.47
CA ILE A 224 5.26 6.12 21.93
C ILE A 224 5.59 6.15 23.42
N ALA A 225 4.96 5.25 24.16
CA ALA A 225 5.16 5.06 25.59
C ALA A 225 5.39 3.58 25.88
N THR A 226 6.57 3.25 26.40
CA THR A 226 6.92 1.99 27.06
C THR A 226 7.24 2.29 28.53
N ASP A 227 7.56 1.26 29.33
CA ASP A 227 7.85 1.47 30.75
C ASP A 227 9.09 2.34 30.97
N ASP A 228 10.08 2.23 30.07
CA ASP A 228 11.38 2.88 30.21
C ASP A 228 11.52 4.11 29.28
N LEU A 229 10.60 4.31 28.34
CA LEU A 229 10.68 5.36 27.33
C LEU A 229 9.31 6.00 27.05
N ARG A 230 9.24 7.32 27.19
CA ARG A 230 8.10 8.11 26.69
C ARG A 230 8.61 9.25 25.82
N ILE A 231 8.34 9.17 24.53
CA ILE A 231 8.74 10.20 23.55
C ILE A 231 7.55 10.60 22.69
N ALA A 232 7.51 11.88 22.35
CA ALA A 232 6.52 12.44 21.44
C ALA A 232 7.18 13.44 20.49
N SER A 233 6.65 13.54 19.29
CA SER A 233 6.94 14.59 18.31
C SER A 233 5.64 15.29 17.96
N VAL A 234 5.67 16.62 17.93
CA VAL A 234 4.50 17.45 17.66
C VAL A 234 4.79 18.33 16.44
N TRP A 235 3.83 18.38 15.53
CA TRP A 235 3.78 19.29 14.40
C TRP A 235 2.66 20.28 14.64
N SER A 236 2.89 21.55 14.30
CA SER A 236 1.94 22.65 14.47
C SER A 236 1.85 23.48 13.20
N GLY A 237 0.76 24.25 13.04
CA GLY A 237 0.54 25.06 11.84
C GLY A 237 0.14 24.22 10.62
N LEU A 238 -0.42 23.04 10.84
CA LEU A 238 -1.03 22.23 9.81
C LEU A 238 -2.43 22.77 9.49
N VAL A 239 -3.02 22.26 8.40
CA VAL A 239 -4.29 22.76 7.88
C VAL A 239 -5.37 21.70 8.07
N ASN A 240 -6.49 22.08 8.68
CA ASN A 240 -7.73 21.31 8.70
C ASN A 240 -8.60 21.78 7.51
N PRO A 241 -8.70 21.02 6.40
CA PRO A 241 -9.43 21.45 5.21
C PRO A 241 -10.94 21.66 5.48
N PRO A 242 -11.60 22.69 4.92
CA PRO A 242 -13.03 22.87 5.16
C PRO A 242 -13.83 21.67 4.65
N LEU A 243 -14.86 21.26 5.39
CA LEU A 243 -15.82 20.26 4.92
C LEU A 243 -16.64 20.83 3.77
N ASP A 244 -16.98 20.00 2.78
CA ASP A 244 -17.78 20.44 1.65
C ASP A 244 -19.22 20.81 2.11
N PRO A 245 -19.64 22.07 1.93
CA PRO A 245 -20.98 22.52 2.30
C PRO A 245 -22.11 21.84 1.51
N ALA A 246 -21.82 21.21 0.36
CA ALA A 246 -22.83 20.45 -0.39
C ALA A 246 -23.27 19.16 0.34
N HIS A 247 -22.43 18.64 1.24
CA HIS A 247 -22.67 17.39 1.97
C HIS A 247 -23.21 17.61 3.39
N ILE A 248 -23.28 18.86 3.87
CA ILE A 248 -23.68 19.19 5.24
C ILE A 248 -24.87 20.16 5.22
N THR A 249 -26.03 19.70 5.68
CA THR A 249 -27.14 20.62 5.96
C THR A 249 -26.80 21.44 7.22
N GLN A 250 -27.08 22.75 7.21
CA GLN A 250 -26.65 23.68 8.26
C GLN A 250 -27.09 23.28 9.70
N ASP A 251 -28.18 22.55 9.83
CA ASP A 251 -28.66 22.03 11.12
C ASP A 251 -27.84 20.83 11.64
N GLN A 252 -27.21 20.05 10.75
CA GLN A 252 -26.36 18.90 11.10
C GLN A 252 -24.91 19.32 11.42
N ALA A 253 -24.44 20.44 10.85
CA ALA A 253 -23.08 20.95 11.06
C ALA A 253 -22.73 21.10 12.55
N SER A 254 -23.67 21.62 13.35
CA SER A 254 -23.49 21.83 14.80
C SER A 254 -23.43 20.53 15.61
N GLN A 255 -23.90 19.42 15.06
CA GLN A 255 -23.91 18.12 15.73
C GLN A 255 -22.70 17.26 15.37
N LEU A 256 -21.91 17.66 14.37
CA LEU A 256 -20.76 16.91 13.91
C LEU A 256 -19.70 16.77 15.00
N PRO A 257 -19.07 15.58 15.13
CA PRO A 257 -17.98 15.37 16.08
C PRO A 257 -16.82 16.36 15.90
N SER A 258 -16.53 16.74 14.65
CA SER A 258 -15.47 17.69 14.31
C SER A 258 -15.68 19.10 14.84
N GLU A 259 -16.92 19.61 14.87
CA GLU A 259 -17.19 20.94 15.44
C GLU A 259 -17.05 20.93 16.97
N ARG A 260 -17.43 19.83 17.65
CA ARG A 260 -17.19 19.68 19.10
C ARG A 260 -15.70 19.67 19.42
N MET A 261 -14.89 19.01 18.60
CA MET A 261 -13.43 19.03 18.74
C MET A 261 -12.84 20.42 18.48
N ARG A 262 -13.51 21.26 17.68
CA ARG A 262 -13.10 22.65 17.41
C ARG A 262 -13.47 23.61 18.54
N GLU A 263 -14.56 23.33 19.25
CA GLU A 263 -14.94 24.05 20.48
C GLU A 263 -14.02 23.72 21.66
N ALA A 264 -13.44 22.52 21.69
CA ALA A 264 -12.41 22.17 22.66
C ALA A 264 -11.16 23.05 22.47
N GLY A 265 -10.58 23.53 23.57
CA GLY A 265 -9.40 24.38 23.54
C GLY A 265 -8.20 23.68 22.91
N ASP A 266 -7.30 24.45 22.31
CA ASP A 266 -6.11 23.94 21.62
C ASP A 266 -5.15 23.13 22.54
N ASP A 267 -5.13 23.46 23.84
CA ASP A 267 -4.30 22.80 24.84
C ASP A 267 -5.07 21.77 25.70
N ASP A 268 -6.38 21.63 25.49
CA ASP A 268 -7.18 20.66 26.22
C ASP A 268 -6.99 19.26 25.62
N GLU A 269 -6.55 18.28 26.42
CA GLU A 269 -6.41 16.88 25.97
C GLU A 269 -7.72 16.28 25.45
N ALA A 270 -8.87 16.89 25.75
CA ALA A 270 -10.18 16.52 25.23
C ALA A 270 -10.38 16.90 23.74
N GLY A 271 -9.65 17.90 23.23
CA GLY A 271 -9.68 18.32 21.82
C GLY A 271 -8.76 17.51 20.90
N TRP A 272 -8.13 16.46 21.43
CA TRP A 272 -7.25 15.58 20.67
C TRP A 272 -7.94 14.24 20.38
N ALA A 273 -8.17 13.94 19.11
CA ALA A 273 -8.46 12.58 18.69
C ALA A 273 -7.17 11.74 18.77
N LYS A 274 -7.29 10.44 19.04
CA LYS A 274 -6.14 9.55 19.25
C LYS A 274 -6.39 8.18 18.64
N VAL A 275 -5.39 7.66 17.94
CA VAL A 275 -5.43 6.31 17.34
C VAL A 275 -4.12 5.58 17.61
N ARG A 276 -4.20 4.27 17.88
CA ARG A 276 -3.02 3.43 18.15
C ARG A 276 -2.73 2.51 16.98
N ILE A 277 -1.53 2.59 16.41
CA ILE A 277 -1.17 1.93 15.15
C ILE A 277 0.10 1.11 15.33
N ASP A 278 0.20 -0.04 14.65
CA ASP A 278 1.46 -0.77 14.57
C ASP A 278 2.52 0.04 13.80
N GLY A 279 3.71 0.19 14.38
CA GLY A 279 4.75 1.03 13.80
C GLY A 279 5.32 0.50 12.48
N LYS A 280 5.34 -0.82 12.26
CA LYS A 280 5.83 -1.40 11.00
C LYS A 280 4.81 -1.18 9.89
N ASP A 281 3.53 -1.39 10.18
CA ASP A 281 2.46 -1.15 9.20
C ASP A 281 2.32 0.33 8.88
N TRP A 282 2.37 1.19 9.90
CA TRP A 282 2.40 2.64 9.71
C TRP A 282 3.58 3.09 8.83
N GLY A 283 4.77 2.55 9.08
CA GLY A 283 5.94 2.82 8.25
C GLY A 283 5.78 2.39 6.79
N ARG A 284 5.01 1.31 6.51
CA ARG A 284 4.68 0.90 5.14
C ARG A 284 3.70 1.87 4.50
N VAL A 285 2.63 2.25 5.20
CA VAL A 285 1.61 3.20 4.75
C VAL A 285 2.23 4.54 4.36
N LEU A 286 3.09 5.11 5.21
CA LEU A 286 3.76 6.38 4.94
C LEU A 286 4.69 6.37 3.72
N SER A 287 5.02 5.21 3.17
CA SER A 287 5.78 5.11 1.92
C SER A 287 4.99 5.62 0.70
N VAL A 288 3.67 5.82 0.85
CA VAL A 288 2.82 6.50 -0.14
C VAL A 288 3.25 7.95 -0.41
N GLY A 289 3.99 8.57 0.50
CA GLY A 289 4.55 9.92 0.30
C GLY A 289 5.49 10.06 -0.91
N ARG A 290 5.92 8.93 -1.52
CA ARG A 290 6.65 8.93 -2.80
C ARG A 290 5.74 9.20 -4.01
N LEU A 291 4.45 8.90 -3.89
CA LEU A 291 3.45 9.06 -4.94
C LEU A 291 2.82 10.46 -4.90
N SER A 292 2.47 10.94 -3.71
CA SER A 292 1.92 12.27 -3.52
C SER A 292 2.28 12.87 -2.16
N PRO A 293 2.58 14.19 -2.11
CA PRO A 293 2.78 14.90 -0.85
C PRO A 293 1.46 15.29 -0.16
N LYS A 294 0.32 15.36 -0.87
CA LYS A 294 -0.97 15.80 -0.30
C LYS A 294 -1.75 14.60 0.22
N VAL A 295 -1.73 14.43 1.54
CA VAL A 295 -2.49 13.38 2.23
C VAL A 295 -3.31 14.00 3.35
N VAL A 296 -4.60 13.70 3.36
CA VAL A 296 -5.52 14.07 4.45
C VAL A 296 -5.69 12.86 5.35
N ALA A 297 -5.43 13.03 6.64
CA ALA A 297 -5.69 12.05 7.66
C ALA A 297 -7.01 12.37 8.36
N CYS A 298 -7.88 11.38 8.47
CA CYS A 298 -9.13 11.42 9.20
C CYS A 298 -9.04 10.46 10.39
N GLU A 299 -9.09 10.99 11.61
CA GLU A 299 -9.15 10.22 12.84
C GLU A 299 -10.62 10.06 13.25
N LEU A 300 -11.04 8.81 13.45
CA LEU A 300 -12.42 8.47 13.79
C LEU A 300 -12.45 7.70 15.11
N THR A 301 -13.31 8.14 16.03
CA THR A 301 -13.77 7.37 17.16
C THR A 301 -15.03 6.62 16.72
N CYS A 302 -14.87 5.34 16.43
CA CYS A 302 -15.98 4.52 15.96
C CYS A 302 -16.77 4.02 17.18
N VAL A 303 -17.88 4.68 17.50
CA VAL A 303 -18.91 4.10 18.36
C VAL A 303 -19.80 3.22 17.47
N ILE A 304 -19.71 1.90 17.61
CA ILE A 304 -20.57 0.98 16.85
C ILE A 304 -22.02 1.24 17.21
N MET A 305 -22.80 1.76 16.26
CA MET A 305 -24.26 1.68 16.30
C MET A 305 -24.67 0.27 15.91
N ASN A 306 -24.91 -0.59 16.91
CA ASN A 306 -25.60 -1.86 16.73
C ASN A 306 -27.07 -1.60 16.37
N GLU A 307 -27.38 -1.35 15.11
CA GLU A 307 -28.73 -1.54 14.58
C GLU A 307 -28.86 -3.01 14.15
N PRO A 308 -29.64 -3.84 14.86
CA PRO A 308 -29.83 -5.23 14.46
C PRO A 308 -30.66 -5.27 13.18
N LEU A 309 -30.04 -5.68 12.07
CA LEU A 309 -30.73 -6.13 10.86
C LEU A 309 -31.65 -7.30 11.21
N LYS A 310 -32.93 -7.01 11.47
CA LYS A 310 -33.99 -8.02 11.57
C LYS A 310 -34.28 -8.57 10.18
N VAL A 311 -33.53 -9.58 9.76
CA VAL A 311 -33.96 -10.48 8.68
C VAL A 311 -34.76 -11.60 9.33
N SER A 312 -36.01 -11.75 8.86
CA SER A 312 -36.98 -12.72 9.34
C SER A 312 -36.40 -14.13 9.50
N GLY A 313 -36.22 -14.56 10.76
CA GLY A 313 -36.14 -15.98 11.12
C GLY A 313 -34.76 -16.62 11.25
N LEU A 314 -33.65 -15.90 11.04
CA LEU A 314 -32.32 -16.42 11.36
C LEU A 314 -31.50 -15.35 12.06
N VAL A 315 -31.21 -15.55 13.35
CA VAL A 315 -30.28 -14.69 14.10
C VAL A 315 -28.87 -15.02 13.59
N ALA A 316 -28.43 -14.31 12.55
CA ALA A 316 -27.01 -14.21 12.26
C ALA A 316 -26.39 -13.34 13.36
N ASN A 317 -25.51 -13.90 14.17
CA ASN A 317 -24.66 -13.11 15.05
C ASN A 317 -23.70 -12.30 14.15
N SER A 318 -24.07 -11.08 13.81
CA SER A 318 -23.19 -10.11 13.17
C SER A 318 -22.07 -9.78 14.15
N THR A 319 -20.89 -10.35 13.90
CA THR A 319 -19.69 -10.13 14.71
C THR A 319 -19.15 -8.73 14.44
N GLY A 320 -19.38 -7.82 15.39
CA GLY A 320 -18.91 -6.44 15.36
C GLY A 320 -17.39 -6.32 15.41
N PHE A 321 -16.89 -5.19 14.89
CA PHE A 321 -15.49 -4.78 14.99
C PHE A 321 -15.10 -4.56 16.47
N ILE A 322 -13.89 -4.93 16.87
CA ILE A 322 -13.44 -4.89 18.28
C ILE A 322 -12.67 -3.59 18.61
N ASN A 323 -12.60 -2.59 17.71
CA ASN A 323 -11.75 -1.41 17.93
C ASN A 323 -12.52 -0.10 17.92
N GLU A 324 -12.26 0.72 18.94
CA GLU A 324 -12.93 2.00 19.24
C GLU A 324 -12.46 3.15 18.33
N THR A 325 -11.35 2.99 17.60
CA THR A 325 -10.78 4.05 16.76
C THR A 325 -10.24 3.53 15.42
N ALA A 326 -10.32 4.37 14.39
CA ALA A 326 -9.82 4.10 13.03
C ALA A 326 -9.06 5.31 12.47
N LEU A 327 -8.06 5.03 11.64
CA LEU A 327 -7.36 6.05 10.84
C LEU A 327 -7.63 5.78 9.35
N VAL A 328 -8.16 6.79 8.67
CA VAL A 328 -8.36 6.80 7.23
C VAL A 328 -7.46 7.86 6.60
N LEU A 329 -6.71 7.48 5.58
CA LEU A 329 -5.88 8.42 4.80
C LEU A 329 -6.43 8.54 3.39
N TYR A 330 -6.68 9.77 2.98
CA TYR A 330 -7.01 10.12 1.59
C TYR A 330 -5.77 10.70 0.92
N VAL A 331 -5.31 10.04 -0.15
CA VAL A 331 -4.17 10.49 -0.96
C VAL A 331 -4.68 11.01 -2.29
N TYR A 332 -4.20 12.19 -2.69
CA TYR A 332 -4.61 12.86 -3.93
C TYR A 332 -3.44 12.86 -4.92
N LEU A 333 -3.63 12.36 -6.15
CA LEU A 333 -2.55 12.38 -7.14
C LEU A 333 -2.24 13.80 -7.63
N PRO A 334 -0.96 14.11 -7.91
CA PRO A 334 -0.59 15.33 -8.60
C PRO A 334 -1.26 15.36 -9.98
N GLY A 335 -2.00 16.42 -10.30
CA GLY A 335 -2.57 16.63 -11.64
C GLY A 335 -3.87 15.89 -11.94
N SER A 336 -4.53 15.24 -10.97
CA SER A 336 -5.93 14.82 -11.18
C SER A 336 -6.77 16.06 -11.50
N TRP A 337 -7.56 15.99 -12.58
CA TRP A 337 -8.09 17.17 -13.25
C TRP A 337 -8.99 18.06 -12.37
N ASN A 338 -9.45 17.53 -11.23
CA ASN A 338 -10.39 18.21 -10.34
C ASN A 338 -9.86 18.45 -8.92
N GLY A 339 -8.73 17.88 -8.49
CA GLY A 339 -8.15 18.11 -7.14
C GLY A 339 -9.04 17.75 -5.93
N GLU A 340 -10.28 17.33 -6.17
CA GLU A 340 -11.36 17.05 -5.22
C GLU A 340 -11.59 15.54 -5.02
N GLU A 341 -11.12 14.69 -5.94
CA GLU A 341 -11.25 13.24 -5.83
C GLU A 341 -9.99 12.60 -5.25
N SER A 342 -10.13 11.92 -4.11
CA SER A 342 -9.06 11.07 -3.56
C SER A 342 -8.90 9.83 -4.43
N CYS A 343 -7.66 9.50 -4.81
CA CYS A 343 -7.39 8.32 -5.64
C CYS A 343 -7.11 7.05 -4.82
N LEU A 344 -6.92 7.21 -3.51
CA LEU A 344 -6.46 6.15 -2.63
C LEU A 344 -6.92 6.45 -1.20
N THR A 345 -7.80 5.58 -0.72
CA THR A 345 -8.25 5.47 0.66
C THR A 345 -7.45 4.36 1.33
N VAL A 346 -6.65 4.71 2.33
CA VAL A 346 -5.94 3.74 3.17
C VAL A 346 -6.60 3.72 4.54
N SER A 347 -7.23 2.60 4.90
CA SER A 347 -7.84 2.42 6.21
C SER A 347 -6.99 1.46 7.05
N SER A 348 -6.40 1.99 8.11
CA SER A 348 -5.72 1.16 9.10
C SER A 348 -6.72 0.79 10.19
N PHE A 349 -7.31 -0.39 10.06
CA PHE A 349 -8.01 -1.02 11.16
C PHE A 349 -6.97 -1.69 12.05
N VAL A 350 -6.95 -1.34 13.33
CA VAL A 350 -6.32 -2.19 14.31
C VAL A 350 -7.05 -3.54 14.23
N SER A 351 -6.33 -4.63 13.98
CA SER A 351 -6.95 -5.93 13.65
C SER A 351 -7.66 -6.57 14.86
N ALA A 352 -8.88 -7.06 14.62
CA ALA A 352 -9.25 -8.43 14.97
C ALA A 352 -10.11 -8.98 13.81
N PHE A 353 -9.59 -9.98 13.08
CA PHE A 353 -10.34 -10.68 12.04
C PHE A 353 -11.37 -11.63 12.67
N CYS A 354 -12.56 -11.72 12.07
CA CYS A 354 -13.50 -12.80 12.31
C CYS A 354 -13.34 -13.85 11.22
N ASN A 355 -13.04 -15.09 11.62
CA ASN A 355 -12.93 -16.25 10.74
C ASN A 355 -14.35 -16.84 10.49
N PRO A 356 -14.83 -16.99 9.25
CA PRO A 356 -16.14 -17.61 8.99
C PRO A 356 -16.09 -19.15 8.92
N GLN A 357 -15.00 -19.79 9.35
CA GLN A 357 -14.90 -21.25 9.38
C GLN A 357 -15.45 -21.82 10.70
N GLY A 358 -16.70 -22.25 10.70
CA GLY A 358 -17.27 -22.98 11.84
C GLY A 358 -18.78 -23.18 11.79
N ILE A 359 -19.32 -23.80 10.74
CA ILE A 359 -20.66 -24.41 10.79
C ILE A 359 -20.49 -25.89 10.39
N TYR A 360 -20.50 -26.76 11.38
CA TYR A 360 -20.91 -28.16 11.26
C TYR A 360 -22.11 -28.38 12.16
#